data_AF-A0A1I0WIP5-F1
#
_entry.id   AF-A0A1I0WIP5-F1
#
_cell.length_a   1.000
_cell.length_b   1.000
_cell.length_c   1.000
_cell.angle_alpha   90.00
_cell.angle_beta   90.00
_cell.angle_gamma   90.00
#
_symmetry.space_group_name_H-M   'P 1'
#
loop_
_entity.id
_entity.type
_entity.pdbx_description
1 polymer ?
#
loop_
_entity_poly.entity_id
_entity_poly.type
_entity_poly.pdbx_seq_one_letter_code
_entity_poly.pdbx_strand_id
1 'polypeptide(L)'
;MVSHEKQSPVRFGPGIFIAATVVSLLATPILAADDQGRFAVDGVGRQPCSVLVEAVRSENREQIIAFASWTDGFLTGANVYGLDTFDITPWQPIELLQAKLRQYCEANPDVAVINALGRLASVLEPDRLAEADELVSVRNDGQGVFIYGAMLDRVRQALAEAGHPAPSEGFDAKFADALVTYQAANDLPQTGLPDLATLNSLFP
;
A
#
# COMPACT_ATOMS: atom_id res chain seq x y z
N MET A 1 -66.58 -5.28 -56.50
CA MET A 1 -67.76 -6.08 -56.11
C MET A 1 -67.40 -6.78 -54.81
N VAL A 2 -68.10 -6.43 -53.73
CA VAL A 2 -67.85 -6.91 -52.36
C VAL A 2 -68.13 -8.40 -52.28
N SER A 3 -67.25 -9.17 -51.64
CA SER A 3 -67.65 -10.38 -50.93
C SER A 3 -66.77 -10.56 -49.69
N HIS A 4 -67.45 -10.62 -48.54
CA HIS A 4 -66.89 -10.94 -47.23
C HIS A 4 -66.42 -12.39 -47.17
N GLU A 5 -65.27 -12.64 -46.55
CA GLU A 5 -64.99 -13.95 -45.97
C GLU A 5 -64.43 -13.82 -44.55
N LYS A 6 -65.00 -14.63 -43.66
CA LYS A 6 -64.93 -14.57 -42.20
C LYS A 6 -63.55 -14.95 -41.66
N GLN A 7 -63.11 -14.22 -40.62
CA GLN A 7 -62.02 -14.62 -39.73
C GLN A 7 -62.36 -15.88 -38.93
N SER A 8 -61.40 -16.81 -38.83
CA SER A 8 -61.33 -17.86 -37.80
C SER A 8 -60.09 -17.63 -36.93
N PRO A 9 -60.13 -17.91 -35.62
CA PRO A 9 -59.04 -17.58 -34.70
C PRO A 9 -57.92 -18.62 -34.76
N VAL A 10 -56.68 -18.15 -34.89
CA VAL A 10 -55.49 -18.98 -34.72
C VAL A 10 -55.29 -19.20 -33.22
N ARG A 11 -55.40 -20.47 -32.77
CA ARG A 11 -55.04 -20.89 -31.42
C ARG A 11 -53.52 -20.90 -31.28
N PHE A 12 -52.99 -20.10 -30.35
CA PHE A 12 -51.60 -20.16 -29.92
C PHE A 12 -51.34 -21.48 -29.18
N GLY A 13 -50.53 -22.35 -29.77
CA GLY A 13 -49.88 -23.46 -29.07
C GLY A 13 -48.72 -22.95 -28.20
N PRO A 14 -48.34 -23.67 -27.13
CA PRO A 14 -47.38 -23.16 -26.16
C PRO A 14 -45.99 -23.11 -26.80
N GLY A 15 -45.52 -21.89 -27.07
CA GLY A 15 -44.13 -21.63 -27.37
C GLY A 15 -43.31 -21.96 -26.13
N ILE A 16 -42.42 -22.94 -26.25
CA ILE A 16 -41.35 -23.19 -25.28
C ILE A 16 -40.43 -21.98 -25.33
N PHE A 17 -40.66 -21.02 -24.43
CA PHE A 17 -39.68 -20.00 -24.09
C PHE A 17 -38.62 -20.67 -23.21
N ILE A 18 -37.49 -21.05 -23.80
CA ILE A 18 -36.28 -21.39 -23.04
C ILE A 18 -35.81 -20.07 -22.40
N ALA A 19 -36.22 -19.82 -21.16
CA ALA A 19 -35.64 -18.77 -20.34
C ALA A 19 -34.19 -19.17 -20.03
N ALA A 20 -33.26 -18.56 -20.75
CA ALA A 20 -31.83 -18.63 -20.41
C ALA A 20 -31.62 -17.89 -19.08
N THR A 21 -31.74 -18.61 -17.97
CA THR A 21 -31.42 -18.11 -16.64
C THR A 21 -29.91 -17.87 -16.58
N VAL A 22 -29.50 -16.63 -16.80
CA VAL A 22 -28.14 -16.17 -16.51
C VAL A 22 -27.99 -16.21 -15.00
N VAL A 23 -27.41 -17.32 -14.50
CA VAL A 23 -26.97 -17.42 -13.10
C VAL A 23 -25.74 -16.50 -12.98
N SER A 24 -25.97 -15.25 -12.59
CA SER A 24 -24.91 -14.35 -12.15
C SER A 24 -24.29 -14.96 -10.89
N LEU A 25 -23.14 -15.62 -11.02
CA LEU A 25 -22.30 -15.98 -9.89
C LEU A 25 -21.88 -14.66 -9.22
N LEU A 26 -22.55 -14.31 -8.13
CA LEU A 26 -22.07 -13.30 -7.19
C LEU A 26 -20.76 -13.87 -6.62
N ALA A 27 -19.63 -13.26 -6.98
CA ALA A 27 -18.34 -13.57 -6.39
C ALA A 27 -18.43 -13.22 -4.90
N THR A 28 -18.70 -14.21 -4.05
CA THR A 28 -18.57 -14.04 -2.60
C THR A 28 -17.08 -13.85 -2.31
N PRO A 29 -16.66 -12.73 -1.72
CA PRO A 29 -15.26 -12.57 -1.33
C PRO A 29 -14.92 -13.71 -0.37
N ILE A 30 -13.90 -14.50 -0.72
CA ILE A 30 -13.35 -15.50 0.17
C ILE A 30 -12.61 -14.73 1.26
N LEU A 31 -13.26 -14.51 2.40
CA LEU A 31 -12.61 -13.93 3.57
C LEU A 31 -11.69 -15.00 4.17
N ALA A 32 -10.41 -14.66 4.35
CA ALA A 32 -9.36 -15.58 4.81
C ALA A 32 -9.46 -15.98 6.30
N ALA A 33 -10.45 -15.45 7.02
CA ALA A 33 -10.72 -15.72 8.42
C ALA A 33 -11.78 -16.82 8.60
N ASP A 34 -12.00 -17.27 9.84
CA ASP A 34 -13.14 -18.15 10.13
C ASP A 34 -14.49 -17.43 9.90
N ASP A 35 -15.59 -18.17 10.08
CA ASP A 35 -16.96 -17.66 9.89
C ASP A 35 -17.33 -16.45 10.77
N GLN A 36 -16.51 -16.16 11.79
CA GLN A 36 -16.65 -15.03 12.70
C GLN A 36 -15.61 -13.93 12.45
N GLY A 37 -14.82 -14.04 11.38
CA GLY A 37 -13.75 -13.08 11.07
C GLY A 37 -12.52 -13.23 11.97
N ARG A 38 -12.37 -14.35 12.70
CA ARG A 38 -11.23 -14.61 13.58
C ARG A 38 -10.14 -15.36 12.82
N PHE A 39 -8.91 -15.13 13.22
CA PHE A 39 -7.74 -15.82 12.69
C PHE A 39 -6.73 -16.06 13.81
N ALA A 40 -5.91 -17.10 13.65
CA ALA A 40 -4.82 -17.39 14.57
C ALA A 40 -3.59 -16.56 14.19
N VAL A 41 -2.87 -16.09 15.19
CA VAL A 41 -1.65 -15.28 15.00
C VAL A 41 -0.45 -16.11 15.41
N ASP A 42 0.33 -16.51 14.43
CA ASP A 42 1.54 -17.29 14.66
C ASP A 42 2.75 -16.38 14.89
N GLY A 43 3.66 -16.85 15.75
CA GLY A 43 4.92 -16.18 16.05
C GLY A 43 4.81 -14.96 16.98
N VAL A 44 5.68 -13.97 16.77
CA VAL A 44 5.84 -12.82 17.68
C VAL A 44 4.73 -11.78 17.54
N GLY A 45 3.93 -11.80 16.46
CA GLY A 45 2.81 -10.87 16.28
C GLY A 45 1.72 -10.95 17.36
N ARG A 46 1.60 -12.09 18.06
CA ARG A 46 0.66 -12.25 19.18
C ARG A 46 1.16 -11.63 20.50
N GLN A 47 2.45 -11.28 20.56
CA GLN A 47 3.03 -10.68 21.77
C GLN A 47 2.46 -9.27 21.96
N PRO A 48 2.35 -8.79 23.22
CA PRO A 48 1.97 -7.41 23.48
C PRO A 48 3.10 -6.47 23.05
N CYS A 49 2.73 -5.24 22.69
CA CYS A 49 3.62 -4.15 22.29
C CYS A 49 4.74 -3.90 23.31
N SER A 50 4.48 -4.08 24.59
CA SER A 50 5.48 -3.99 25.67
C SER A 50 6.68 -4.92 25.46
N VAL A 51 6.49 -6.10 24.84
CA VAL A 51 7.59 -7.03 24.54
C VAL A 51 8.46 -6.50 23.41
N LEU A 52 7.88 -5.90 22.37
CA LEU A 52 8.64 -5.22 21.31
C LEU A 52 9.45 -4.05 21.87
N VAL A 53 8.83 -3.22 22.71
CA VAL A 53 9.49 -2.06 23.34
C VAL A 53 10.65 -2.52 24.23
N GLU A 54 10.45 -3.57 25.02
CA GLU A 54 11.49 -4.12 25.88
C GLU A 54 12.61 -4.78 25.08
N ALA A 55 12.31 -5.47 23.97
CA ALA A 55 13.33 -6.02 23.07
C ALA A 55 14.27 -4.92 22.54
N VAL A 56 13.72 -3.76 22.17
CA VAL A 56 14.53 -2.62 21.73
C VAL A 56 15.31 -2.00 22.89
N ARG A 57 14.66 -1.78 24.04
CA ARG A 57 15.30 -1.18 25.23
C ARG A 57 16.46 -2.02 25.76
N SER A 58 16.30 -3.33 25.79
CA SER A 58 17.31 -4.30 26.26
C SER A 58 18.33 -4.67 25.19
N GLU A 59 18.24 -4.07 23.99
CA GLU A 59 19.09 -4.38 22.84
C GLU A 59 19.09 -5.88 22.49
N ASN A 60 17.96 -6.56 22.72
CA ASN A 60 17.82 -7.98 22.44
C ASN A 60 17.72 -8.20 20.92
N ARG A 61 18.89 -8.39 20.30
CA ARG A 61 19.04 -8.54 18.85
C ARG A 61 18.18 -9.65 18.26
N GLU A 62 18.05 -10.78 18.94
CA GLU A 62 17.24 -11.91 18.46
C GLU A 62 15.76 -11.52 18.36
N GLN A 63 15.22 -10.89 19.40
CA GLN A 63 13.83 -10.43 19.39
C GLN A 63 13.60 -9.29 18.40
N ILE A 64 14.53 -8.35 18.28
CA ILE A 64 14.45 -7.27 17.29
C ILE A 64 14.37 -7.86 15.88
N ILE A 65 15.23 -8.83 15.55
CA ILE A 65 15.20 -9.52 14.25
C ILE A 65 13.87 -10.28 14.08
N ALA A 66 13.39 -10.97 15.13
CA ALA A 66 12.12 -11.70 15.05
C ALA A 66 10.95 -10.77 14.72
N PHE A 67 10.86 -9.60 15.37
CA PHE A 67 9.82 -8.61 15.09
C PHE A 67 9.97 -7.95 13.71
N ALA A 68 11.19 -7.63 13.28
CA ALA A 68 11.46 -7.08 11.96
C ALA A 68 11.05 -8.07 10.86
N SER A 69 11.53 -9.32 10.93
CA SER A 69 11.18 -10.37 9.96
C SER A 69 9.69 -10.69 9.93
N TRP A 70 9.04 -10.71 11.10
CA TRP A 70 7.59 -10.93 11.17
C TRP A 70 6.81 -9.76 10.54
N THR A 71 7.31 -8.53 10.70
CA THR A 71 6.72 -7.34 10.08
C THR A 71 6.87 -7.36 8.57
N ASP A 72 8.05 -7.69 8.04
CA ASP A 72 8.26 -7.88 6.58
C ASP A 72 7.31 -8.93 6.02
N GLY A 73 7.16 -10.07 6.71
CA GLY A 73 6.24 -11.12 6.30
C GLY A 73 4.77 -10.67 6.30
N PHE A 74 4.35 -9.94 7.33
CA PHE A 74 3.00 -9.40 7.40
C PHE A 74 2.71 -8.39 6.28
N LEU A 75 3.63 -7.46 6.02
CA LEU A 75 3.48 -6.46 4.97
C LEU A 75 3.52 -7.08 3.57
N THR A 76 4.36 -8.10 3.37
CA THR A 76 4.33 -8.92 2.15
C THR A 76 2.97 -9.61 1.99
N GLY A 77 2.40 -10.13 3.08
CA GLY A 77 1.04 -10.67 3.07
C GLY A 77 -0.01 -9.61 2.70
N ALA A 78 0.14 -8.37 3.20
CA ALA A 78 -0.72 -7.26 2.82
C ALA A 78 -0.63 -6.91 1.33
N ASN A 79 0.54 -7.06 0.71
CA ASN A 79 0.70 -6.91 -0.74
C ASN A 79 -0.01 -8.04 -1.51
N VAL A 80 0.11 -9.29 -1.06
CA VAL A 80 -0.48 -10.45 -1.75
C VAL A 80 -2.01 -10.47 -1.66
N TYR A 81 -2.57 -10.11 -0.52
CA TYR A 81 -4.00 -10.25 -0.24
C TYR A 81 -4.78 -8.93 -0.27
N GLY A 82 -4.08 -7.79 -0.33
CA GLY A 82 -4.68 -6.48 -0.49
C GLY A 82 -5.26 -6.29 -1.89
N LEU A 83 -6.44 -5.65 -1.97
CA LEU A 83 -7.03 -5.27 -3.24
C LEU A 83 -6.26 -4.11 -3.85
N ASP A 84 -5.94 -4.22 -5.14
CA ASP A 84 -5.21 -3.20 -5.89
C ASP A 84 -3.92 -2.78 -5.17
N THR A 85 -3.15 -3.76 -4.70
CA THR A 85 -1.89 -3.53 -3.97
C THR A 85 -0.76 -4.28 -4.65
N PHE A 86 0.21 -3.54 -5.17
CA PHE A 86 1.50 -4.07 -5.57
C PHE A 86 2.52 -3.94 -4.44
N ASP A 87 2.61 -2.76 -3.83
CA ASP A 87 3.51 -2.49 -2.71
C ASP A 87 2.88 -1.49 -1.72
N ILE A 88 2.60 -1.93 -0.50
CA ILE A 88 2.07 -1.10 0.58
C ILE A 88 3.15 -0.19 1.20
N THR A 89 4.42 -0.45 0.94
CA THR A 89 5.58 0.29 1.48
C THR A 89 6.53 0.72 0.35
N PRO A 90 6.05 1.50 -0.64
CA PRO A 90 6.78 1.73 -1.88
C PRO A 90 8.11 2.49 -1.71
N TRP A 91 8.35 3.09 -0.55
CA TRP A 91 9.60 3.81 -0.26
C TRP A 91 10.11 3.63 1.16
N GLN A 92 9.30 3.08 2.07
CA GLN A 92 9.61 2.95 3.49
C GLN A 92 10.49 1.72 3.73
N PRO A 93 11.75 1.90 4.19
CA PRO A 93 12.56 0.76 4.60
C PRO A 93 12.05 0.18 5.92
N ILE A 94 12.35 -1.09 6.18
CA ILE A 94 11.88 -1.80 7.38
C ILE A 94 12.29 -1.11 8.68
N GLU A 95 13.46 -0.46 8.72
CA GLU A 95 13.92 0.28 9.91
C GLU A 95 13.00 1.45 10.27
N LEU A 96 12.49 2.16 9.26
CA LEU A 96 11.53 3.25 9.46
C LEU A 96 10.20 2.69 9.98
N LEU A 97 9.73 1.58 9.39
CA LEU A 97 8.49 0.92 9.79
C LEU A 97 8.57 0.38 11.23
N GLN A 98 9.68 -0.23 11.61
CA GLN A 98 9.95 -0.66 12.98
C GLN A 98 10.00 0.53 13.95
N ALA A 99 10.59 1.66 13.54
CA ALA A 99 10.60 2.86 14.37
C ALA A 99 9.19 3.42 14.61
N LYS A 100 8.35 3.52 13.57
CA LYS A 100 6.95 3.95 13.68
C LYS A 100 6.11 2.95 14.51
N LEU A 101 6.31 1.64 14.30
CA LEU A 101 5.63 0.59 15.07
C LEU A 101 6.01 0.66 16.56
N ARG A 102 7.30 0.81 16.88
CA ARG A 102 7.78 0.98 18.26
C ARG A 102 7.16 2.22 18.91
N GLN A 103 7.16 3.36 18.22
CA GLN A 103 6.57 4.60 18.74
C GLN A 103 5.10 4.40 19.10
N TYR A 104 4.32 3.73 18.25
CA TYR A 104 2.93 3.37 18.57
C TYR A 104 2.87 2.44 19.80
N CYS A 105 3.72 1.43 19.85
CA CYS A 105 3.74 0.46 20.94
C CYS A 105 4.15 1.05 22.30
N GLU A 106 5.01 2.08 22.34
CA GLU A 106 5.37 2.79 23.57
C GLU A 106 4.14 3.42 24.25
N ALA A 107 3.19 3.93 23.45
CA ALA A 107 1.94 4.49 23.95
C ALA A 107 0.83 3.45 24.18
N ASN A 108 0.99 2.21 23.68
CA ASN A 108 -0.05 1.18 23.67
C ASN A 108 0.50 -0.20 24.11
N PRO A 109 1.03 -0.34 25.34
CA PRO A 109 1.85 -1.48 25.75
C PRO A 109 1.12 -2.84 25.74
N ASP A 110 -0.20 -2.84 25.92
CA ASP A 110 -1.01 -4.07 26.01
C ASP A 110 -1.59 -4.53 24.67
N VAL A 111 -1.43 -3.72 23.61
CA VAL A 111 -1.92 -4.06 22.26
C VAL A 111 -1.05 -5.16 21.67
N ALA A 112 -1.65 -6.21 21.12
CA ALA A 112 -0.91 -7.22 20.38
C ALA A 112 -0.23 -6.60 19.14
N VAL A 113 1.02 -6.97 18.86
CA VAL A 113 1.83 -6.40 17.77
C VAL A 113 1.15 -6.51 16.41
N ILE A 114 0.43 -7.59 16.12
CA ILE A 114 -0.37 -7.71 14.90
C ILE A 114 -1.42 -6.61 14.73
N ASN A 115 -2.05 -6.18 15.83
CA ASN A 115 -3.07 -5.13 15.78
C ASN A 115 -2.41 -3.76 15.60
N ALA A 116 -1.25 -3.54 16.22
CA ALA A 116 -0.44 -2.35 15.98
C ALA A 116 0.03 -2.27 14.52
N LEU A 117 0.50 -3.39 13.97
CA LEU A 117 0.95 -3.46 12.59
C LEU A 117 -0.20 -3.36 11.59
N GLY A 118 -1.36 -3.94 11.88
CA GLY A 118 -2.58 -3.75 11.08
C GLY A 118 -3.01 -2.29 11.02
N ARG A 119 -2.84 -1.54 12.12
CA ARG A 119 -3.05 -0.08 12.12
C ARG A 119 -2.00 0.63 11.25
N LEU A 120 -0.72 0.29 11.39
CA LEU A 120 0.32 0.86 10.52
C LEU A 120 0.01 0.59 9.04
N ALA A 121 -0.34 -0.64 8.68
CA ALA A 121 -0.75 -1.00 7.33
C ALA A 121 -1.96 -0.17 6.85
N SER A 122 -2.97 0.06 7.69
CA SER A 122 -4.13 0.91 7.33
C SER A 122 -3.75 2.38 7.09
N VAL A 123 -2.69 2.88 7.72
CA VAL A 123 -2.18 4.24 7.48
C VAL A 123 -1.40 4.29 6.16
N LEU A 124 -0.71 3.22 5.79
CA LEU A 124 0.08 3.12 4.56
C LEU A 124 -0.77 2.81 3.32
N GLU A 125 -1.91 2.14 3.49
CA GLU A 125 -2.76 1.66 2.39
C GLU A 125 -3.20 2.73 1.39
N PRO A 126 -3.58 3.97 1.79
CA PRO A 126 -3.93 5.02 0.84
C PRO A 126 -2.77 5.43 -0.08
N ASP A 127 -1.54 5.32 0.40
CA ASP A 127 -0.32 5.71 -0.32
C ASP A 127 0.40 4.52 -0.96
N ARG A 128 -0.23 3.33 -0.97
CA ARG A 128 0.33 2.15 -1.62
C ARG A 128 0.56 2.38 -3.11
N LEU A 129 1.47 1.61 -3.69
CA LEU A 129 1.58 1.45 -5.12
C LEU A 129 0.61 0.34 -5.54
N ALA A 130 -0.37 0.68 -6.40
CA ALA A 130 -1.44 -0.24 -6.78
C ALA A 130 -1.07 -1.14 -7.97
N GLU A 131 -0.25 -0.64 -8.88
CA GLU A 131 0.19 -1.34 -10.08
C GLU A 131 1.68 -1.62 -10.02
N ALA A 132 2.12 -2.69 -10.69
CA ALA A 132 3.53 -3.03 -10.76
C ALA A 132 4.32 -1.92 -11.43
N ASP A 133 5.48 -1.61 -10.86
CA ASP A 133 6.39 -0.59 -11.38
C ASP A 133 7.85 -1.02 -11.23
N GLU A 134 8.71 -0.48 -12.06
CA GLU A 134 10.13 -0.79 -12.06
C GLU A 134 10.90 0.12 -11.08
N LEU A 135 11.82 -0.49 -10.33
CA LEU A 135 12.80 0.27 -9.56
C LEU A 135 13.83 0.89 -10.51
N VAL A 136 13.95 2.21 -10.45
CA VAL A 136 14.98 2.95 -11.17
C VAL A 136 16.07 3.41 -10.21
N SER A 137 17.32 3.46 -10.69
CA SER A 137 18.41 4.07 -9.94
C SER A 137 18.49 5.56 -10.30
N VAL A 138 18.25 6.42 -9.32
CA VAL A 138 18.49 7.86 -9.45
C VAL A 138 19.79 8.21 -8.74
N ARG A 139 20.57 9.11 -9.35
CA ARG A 139 21.92 9.45 -8.88
C ARG A 139 22.15 10.95 -8.93
N ASN A 140 22.85 11.47 -7.92
CA ASN A 140 23.33 12.83 -7.86
C ASN A 140 24.65 12.85 -7.08
N ASP A 141 25.66 13.57 -7.58
CA ASP A 141 26.97 13.75 -6.94
C ASP A 141 27.60 12.47 -6.34
N GLY A 142 27.55 11.37 -7.11
CA GLY A 142 28.13 10.08 -6.73
C GLY A 142 27.27 9.24 -5.78
N GLN A 143 26.25 9.81 -5.16
CA GLN A 143 25.23 9.11 -4.38
C GLN A 143 24.13 8.58 -5.30
N GLY A 144 23.32 7.65 -4.78
CA GLY A 144 22.13 7.18 -5.48
C GLY A 144 21.20 6.37 -4.62
N VAL A 145 19.92 6.34 -5.02
CA VAL A 145 18.86 5.56 -4.39
C VAL A 145 18.10 4.76 -5.45
N PHE A 146 17.52 3.64 -5.04
CA PHE A 146 16.55 2.90 -5.85
C PHE A 146 15.15 3.31 -5.42
N ILE A 147 14.31 3.64 -6.39
CA ILE A 147 12.95 4.10 -6.14
C ILE A 147 12.07 3.72 -7.33
N TYR A 148 10.78 3.45 -7.11
CA TYR A 148 9.83 3.22 -8.20
C TYR A 148 9.65 4.48 -9.06
N GLY A 149 9.42 4.31 -10.36
CA GLY A 149 9.14 5.41 -11.28
C GLY A 149 7.93 6.26 -10.85
N ALA A 150 6.84 5.62 -10.48
CA ALA A 150 5.62 6.24 -9.96
C ALA A 150 5.87 7.04 -8.68
N MET A 151 6.84 6.65 -7.86
CA MET A 151 7.23 7.44 -6.70
C MET A 151 7.96 8.73 -7.10
N LEU A 152 8.70 8.77 -8.21
CA LEU A 152 9.28 10.01 -8.73
C LEU A 152 8.21 11.01 -9.14
N ASP A 153 7.09 10.54 -9.71
CA ASP A 153 5.95 11.39 -10.05
C ASP A 153 5.26 11.95 -8.81
N ARG A 154 5.07 11.12 -7.77
CA ARG A 154 4.53 11.57 -6.47
C ARG A 154 5.45 12.59 -5.81
N VAL A 155 6.77 12.36 -5.81
CA VAL A 155 7.75 13.33 -5.30
C VAL A 155 7.65 14.64 -6.07
N ARG A 156 7.54 14.60 -7.40
CA ARG A 156 7.37 15.80 -8.22
C ARG A 156 6.12 16.59 -7.86
N GLN A 157 5.01 15.90 -7.66
CA GLN A 157 3.77 16.53 -7.23
C GLN A 157 3.93 17.17 -5.85
N ALA A 158 4.44 16.42 -4.86
CA ALA A 158 4.64 16.93 -3.51
C ALA A 158 5.60 18.14 -3.47
N LEU A 159 6.66 18.12 -4.29
CA LEU A 159 7.54 19.27 -4.46
C LEU A 159 6.83 20.48 -5.07
N ALA A 160 5.98 20.28 -6.08
CA ALA A 160 5.20 21.37 -6.68
C ALA A 160 4.23 21.99 -5.67
N GLU A 161 3.56 21.17 -4.87
CA GLU A 161 2.68 21.60 -3.77
C GLU A 161 3.45 22.36 -2.66
N ALA A 162 4.70 21.96 -2.41
CA ALA A 162 5.61 22.65 -1.51
C ALA A 162 6.27 23.92 -2.10
N GLY A 163 5.98 24.27 -3.37
CA GLY A 163 6.52 25.47 -4.02
C GLY A 163 7.89 25.29 -4.70
N HIS A 164 8.32 24.04 -4.93
CA HIS A 164 9.59 23.65 -5.54
C HIS A 164 9.39 22.80 -6.81
N PRO A 165 8.67 23.28 -7.84
CA PRO A 165 8.31 22.44 -8.99
C PRO A 165 9.54 21.90 -9.76
N ALA A 166 9.46 20.64 -10.17
CA ALA A 166 10.45 19.97 -11.02
C ALA A 166 9.89 19.61 -12.40
N PRO A 167 10.72 19.50 -13.47
CA PRO A 167 10.27 19.18 -14.83
C PRO A 167 9.57 17.83 -14.94
N SER A 168 8.65 17.62 -15.88
CA SER A 168 7.78 16.43 -15.92
C SER A 168 8.44 15.10 -16.33
N GLU A 169 9.67 15.08 -16.80
CA GLU A 169 10.26 13.88 -17.41
C GLU A 169 11.48 13.37 -16.65
N GLY A 170 11.37 12.15 -16.10
CA GLY A 170 12.47 11.41 -15.48
C GLY A 170 13.12 12.12 -14.29
N PHE A 171 14.31 11.66 -13.93
CA PHE A 171 15.16 12.29 -12.93
C PHE A 171 16.37 12.94 -13.62
N ASP A 172 16.31 14.27 -13.77
CA ASP A 172 17.36 15.08 -14.40
C ASP A 172 18.00 16.06 -13.40
N ALA A 173 18.99 16.84 -13.86
CA ALA A 173 19.67 17.83 -13.04
C ALA A 173 18.72 18.88 -12.44
N LYS A 174 17.66 19.27 -13.17
CA LYS A 174 16.68 20.25 -12.69
C LYS A 174 15.78 19.68 -11.60
N PHE A 175 15.44 18.40 -11.68
CA PHE A 175 14.73 17.71 -10.60
C PHE A 175 15.64 17.62 -9.36
N ALA A 176 16.92 17.27 -9.53
CA ALA A 176 17.88 17.30 -8.44
C ALA A 176 17.99 18.69 -7.80
N ASP A 177 18.06 19.77 -8.60
CA ASP A 177 18.09 21.16 -8.11
C ASP A 177 16.82 21.54 -7.32
N ALA A 178 15.65 21.08 -7.77
CA ALA A 178 14.39 21.29 -7.06
C ALA A 178 14.39 20.59 -5.69
N LEU A 179 14.91 19.36 -5.63
CA LEU A 179 15.11 18.62 -4.37
C LEU A 179 16.10 19.33 -3.46
N VAL A 180 17.24 19.82 -3.96
CA VAL A 180 18.20 20.61 -3.17
C VAL A 180 17.52 21.84 -2.58
N THR A 181 16.71 22.54 -3.37
CA THR A 181 16.00 23.74 -2.90
C THR A 181 15.01 23.40 -1.79
N TYR A 182 14.23 22.33 -1.96
CA TYR A 182 13.31 21.82 -0.93
C TYR A 182 14.06 21.39 0.33
N GLN A 183 15.13 20.61 0.18
CA GLN A 183 15.94 20.12 1.29
C GLN A 183 16.54 21.27 2.09
N ALA A 184 17.09 22.29 1.41
CA ALA A 184 17.60 23.49 2.06
C ALA A 184 16.52 24.25 2.83
N ALA A 185 15.30 24.35 2.28
CA ALA A 185 14.18 25.03 2.92
C ALA A 185 13.62 24.29 4.14
N ASN A 186 13.87 22.98 4.25
CA ASN A 186 13.37 22.10 5.33
C ASN A 186 14.49 21.59 6.25
N ASP A 187 15.66 22.24 6.25
CA ASP A 187 16.82 21.88 7.08
C ASP A 187 17.29 20.42 6.91
N LEU A 188 17.16 19.88 5.70
CA LEU A 188 17.59 18.52 5.33
C LEU A 188 18.98 18.53 4.67
N PRO A 189 19.70 17.39 4.68
CA PRO A 189 20.88 17.21 3.84
C PRO A 189 20.55 17.48 2.37
N GLN A 190 21.31 18.39 1.74
CA GLN A 190 21.12 18.81 0.35
C GLN A 190 21.73 17.80 -0.62
N THR A 191 21.21 16.58 -0.64
CA THR A 191 21.68 15.48 -1.50
C THR A 191 21.20 15.60 -2.94
N GLY A 192 20.13 16.37 -3.18
CA GLY A 192 19.42 16.42 -4.45
C GLY A 192 18.72 15.11 -4.81
N LEU A 193 18.57 14.17 -3.88
CA LEU A 193 17.95 12.86 -4.08
C LEU A 193 16.65 12.75 -3.28
N PRO A 194 15.66 11.95 -3.74
CA PRO A 194 14.53 11.54 -2.92
C PRO A 194 14.98 10.45 -1.93
N ASP A 195 15.92 10.79 -1.05
CA ASP A 195 16.43 9.91 -0.01
C ASP A 195 15.42 9.77 1.15
N LEU A 196 15.72 8.89 2.11
CA LEU A 196 14.82 8.59 3.22
C LEU A 196 14.39 9.84 4.01
N ALA A 197 15.33 10.77 4.26
CA ALA A 197 15.03 11.98 5.00
C ALA A 197 14.07 12.89 4.21
N THR A 198 14.31 13.01 2.90
CA THR A 198 13.49 13.78 1.97
C THR A 198 12.09 13.18 1.83
N LEU A 199 12.00 11.87 1.62
CA LEU A 199 10.72 11.17 1.48
C LEU A 199 9.90 11.21 2.77
N ASN A 200 10.51 10.99 3.93
CA ASN A 200 9.80 11.10 5.21
C ASN A 200 9.38 12.55 5.54
N SER A 201 10.04 13.55 4.94
CA SER A 201 9.62 14.94 5.05
C SER A 201 8.44 15.26 4.12
N LEU A 202 8.44 14.73 2.89
CA LEU A 202 7.35 14.91 1.92
C LEU A 202 6.09 14.09 2.28
N PHE A 203 6.27 12.94 2.94
CA PHE A 203 5.21 11.96 3.25
C PHE A 203 5.30 11.49 4.73
N PRO A 204 4.90 12.35 5.70
CA PRO A 204 5.11 12.09 7.13
C PRO A 204 4.21 10.99 7.75
#